data_AF-A0A4U2ZZU4-F1
#
_entry.id   AF-A0A4U2ZZU4-F1
#
_cell.length_a   1.000
_cell.length_b   1.000
_cell.length_c   1.000
_cell.angle_alpha   90.00
_cell.angle_beta   90.00
_cell.angle_gamma   90.00
#
_symmetry.space_group_name_H-M   'P 1'
#
loop_
_entity.id
_entity.type
_entity.pdbx_description
1 polymer ?
#
loop_
_entity_poly.entity_id
_entity_poly.type
_entity_poly.pdbx_seq_one_letter_code
_entity_poly.pdbx_strand_id
1 'polypeptide(L)'
;RKGLQVAQEIRKYDTQGIIVFVTTHSEFAPISYQYMVSALTFIDKGLPYEERRNVFEQCLLQYEARNKHIIPSDDFIVENSNANVRVPFHEVEYVMTDEPHRLALVTLDRIVYFYGTLKEI
;
A
#
# COMPACT_ATOMS: atom_id res chain seq x y z
N ARG A 1 -27.94 3.28 -3.63
CA ARG A 1 -27.88 4.48 -4.52
C ARG A 1 -26.99 5.61 -3.97
N LYS A 2 -27.09 6.04 -2.70
CA LYS A 2 -26.20 7.08 -2.12
C LYS A 2 -24.71 6.86 -2.39
N GLY A 3 -24.21 5.63 -2.28
CA GLY A 3 -22.80 5.31 -2.58
C GLY A 3 -22.37 5.63 -4.02
N LEU A 4 -23.24 5.45 -5.02
CA LEU A 4 -22.96 5.79 -6.42
C LEU A 4 -22.88 7.32 -6.60
N GLN A 5 -23.74 8.08 -5.93
CA GLN A 5 -23.69 9.55 -5.94
C GLN A 5 -22.40 10.07 -5.31
N VAL A 6 -21.98 9.49 -4.17
CA VAL A 6 -20.69 9.82 -3.54
C VAL A 6 -19.52 9.50 -4.47
N ALA A 7 -19.55 8.35 -5.14
CA ALA A 7 -18.51 7.99 -6.11
C ALA A 7 -18.45 8.96 -7.31
N GLN A 8 -19.57 9.52 -7.75
CA GLN A 8 -19.57 10.60 -8.75
C GLN A 8 -18.87 11.84 -8.22
N GLU A 9 -19.14 12.25 -6.98
CA GLU A 9 -18.44 13.38 -6.37
C GLU A 9 -16.94 13.11 -6.24
N ILE A 10 -16.53 11.92 -5.79
CA ILE A 10 -15.11 11.53 -5.75
C ILE A 10 -14.48 11.67 -7.14
N ARG A 11 -15.16 11.19 -8.19
CA ARG A 11 -14.65 11.22 -9.57
C ARG A 11 -14.44 12.64 -10.11
N LYS A 12 -15.14 13.64 -9.58
CA LYS A 12 -14.90 15.06 -9.92
C LYS A 12 -13.55 15.57 -9.40
N TYR A 13 -13.08 15.05 -8.28
CA TYR A 13 -11.81 15.44 -7.66
C TYR A 13 -10.65 14.51 -8.05
N ASP A 14 -10.93 13.22 -8.18
CA ASP A 14 -9.96 12.20 -8.55
C ASP A 14 -10.45 11.41 -9.77
N THR A 15 -10.03 11.87 -10.95
CA THR A 15 -10.42 11.28 -12.24
C THR A 15 -9.78 9.91 -12.48
N GLN A 16 -8.72 9.58 -11.75
CA GLN A 16 -7.92 8.37 -11.96
C GLN A 16 -7.99 7.37 -10.81
N GLY A 17 -8.46 7.77 -9.63
CA GLY A 17 -8.58 6.92 -8.46
C GLY A 17 -9.32 5.61 -8.72
N ILE A 18 -8.88 4.55 -8.07
CA ILE A 18 -9.56 3.26 -8.15
C ILE A 18 -10.77 3.29 -7.22
N ILE A 19 -11.96 3.04 -7.75
CA ILE A 19 -13.20 2.93 -6.97
C ILE A 19 -13.63 1.47 -6.95
N VAL A 20 -13.76 0.90 -5.75
CA VAL A 20 -14.28 -0.45 -5.52
C VAL A 20 -15.51 -0.34 -4.61
N PHE A 21 -16.63 -0.94 -5.02
CA PHE A 21 -17.82 -0.98 -4.19
C PHE A 21 -17.85 -2.26 -3.37
N VAL A 22 -18.13 -2.16 -2.07
CA VAL A 22 -18.34 -3.32 -1.19
C VAL A 22 -19.77 -3.26 -0.66
N THR A 23 -20.62 -4.19 -1.08
CA THR A 23 -22.08 -4.05 -0.90
C THR A 23 -22.78 -5.41 -0.85
N THR A 24 -23.95 -5.50 -0.22
CA THR A 24 -24.87 -6.65 -0.36
C THR A 24 -25.75 -6.54 -1.62
N HIS A 25 -25.61 -5.43 -2.37
CA HIS A 25 -26.37 -5.14 -3.57
C HIS A 25 -25.47 -5.13 -4.81
N SER A 26 -24.82 -6.26 -5.09
CA SER A 26 -23.89 -6.44 -6.21
C SER A 26 -24.61 -6.35 -7.57
N GLU A 27 -25.92 -6.59 -7.60
CA GLU A 27 -26.81 -6.43 -8.76
C GLU A 27 -26.85 -4.99 -9.31
N PHE A 28 -26.39 -4.01 -8.54
CA PHE A 28 -26.28 -2.62 -9.00
C PHE A 28 -25.01 -2.34 -9.81
N ALA A 29 -24.14 -3.33 -10.06
CA ALA A 29 -22.95 -3.14 -10.88
C ALA A 29 -23.25 -2.56 -12.28
N PRO A 30 -24.26 -3.04 -13.04
CA PRO A 30 -24.62 -2.44 -14.33
C PRO A 30 -25.13 -1.00 -14.22
N ILE A 31 -25.77 -0.64 -13.09
CA ILE A 31 -26.27 0.72 -12.87
C ILE A 31 -25.10 1.71 -12.75
N SER A 32 -23.93 1.27 -12.28
CA SER A 32 -22.76 2.14 -12.13
C SER A 32 -22.29 2.79 -13.43
N TYR A 33 -22.56 2.18 -14.59
CA TYR A 33 -22.26 2.77 -15.90
C TYR A 33 -23.02 4.08 -16.14
N GLN A 34 -24.26 4.18 -15.67
CA GLN A 34 -25.06 5.42 -15.78
C GLN A 34 -24.46 6.56 -14.94
N TYR A 35 -23.75 6.20 -13.86
CA TYR A 35 -23.10 7.16 -12.98
C TYR A 35 -21.70 7.54 -13.49
N MET A 36 -21.16 6.85 -14.51
CA MET A 36 -19.85 7.12 -15.12
C MET A 36 -18.68 7.16 -14.11
N VAL A 37 -18.78 6.37 -13.04
CA VAL A 37 -17.79 6.38 -11.94
C VAL A 37 -16.55 5.54 -12.24
N SER A 38 -16.57 4.73 -13.32
CA SER A 38 -15.50 3.78 -13.67
C SER A 38 -15.09 2.94 -12.45
N ALA A 39 -16.04 2.20 -11.89
CA ALA A 39 -15.77 1.30 -10.79
C ALA A 39 -14.93 0.11 -11.29
N LEU A 40 -13.88 -0.24 -10.55
CA LEU A 40 -13.05 -1.41 -10.85
C LEU A 40 -13.86 -2.69 -10.68
N THR A 41 -14.56 -2.82 -9.55
CA THR A 41 -15.40 -3.99 -9.26
C THR A 41 -16.44 -3.71 -8.17
N PHE A 42 -17.38 -4.64 -8.04
CA PHE A 42 -18.38 -4.72 -6.98
C PHE A 42 -18.14 -6.01 -6.19
N ILE A 43 -17.65 -5.87 -4.96
CA ILE A 43 -17.42 -6.95 -4.02
C ILE A 43 -18.70 -7.20 -3.24
N ASP A 44 -19.31 -8.37 -3.45
CA ASP A 44 -20.49 -8.79 -2.72
C ASP A 44 -20.13 -9.19 -1.28
N LYS A 45 -20.79 -8.56 -0.30
CA LYS A 45 -20.62 -8.85 1.14
C LYS A 45 -21.13 -10.24 1.53
N GLY A 46 -22.03 -10.82 0.75
CA GLY A 46 -22.55 -12.17 0.96
C GLY A 46 -21.60 -13.28 0.54
N LEU A 47 -20.51 -12.97 -0.17
CA LEU A 47 -19.52 -13.96 -0.56
C LEU A 47 -18.83 -14.58 0.66
N PRO A 48 -18.45 -15.88 0.58
CA PRO A 48 -17.58 -16.50 1.56
C PRO A 48 -16.30 -15.67 1.78
N TYR A 49 -15.77 -15.75 3.00
CA TYR A 49 -14.62 -14.94 3.39
C TYR A 49 -13.43 -15.08 2.43
N GLU A 50 -13.06 -16.32 2.07
CA GLU A 50 -11.91 -16.56 1.18
C GLU A 50 -12.13 -15.99 -0.23
N GLU A 51 -13.32 -16.16 -0.81
CA GLU A 51 -13.63 -15.58 -2.11
C GLU A 51 -13.56 -14.05 -2.08
N ARG A 52 -14.15 -13.45 -1.04
CA ARG A 52 -14.12 -12.01 -0.86
C ARG A 52 -12.70 -11.48 -0.63
N ARG A 53 -11.90 -12.20 0.16
CA ARG A 53 -10.48 -11.89 0.42
C ARG A 53 -9.69 -11.90 -0.87
N ASN A 54 -9.87 -12.92 -1.72
CA ASN A 54 -9.21 -13.00 -3.01
C ASN A 54 -9.55 -11.80 -3.90
N VAL A 55 -10.81 -11.37 -3.96
CA VAL A 55 -11.19 -10.18 -4.74
C VAL A 55 -10.57 -8.90 -4.19
N PHE A 56 -10.50 -8.75 -2.85
CA PHE A 56 -9.80 -7.63 -2.22
C PHE A 56 -8.31 -7.61 -2.57
N GLU A 57 -7.64 -8.75 -2.47
CA GLU A 57 -6.23 -8.88 -2.82
C GLU A 57 -5.98 -8.49 -4.28
N GLN A 58 -6.81 -8.96 -5.21
CA GLN A 58 -6.73 -8.54 -6.61
C GLN A 58 -6.91 -7.03 -6.78
N CYS A 59 -7.83 -6.38 -6.04
CA CYS A 59 -7.98 -4.94 -6.08
C CYS A 59 -6.72 -4.19 -5.62
N LEU A 60 -6.06 -4.69 -4.57
CA LEU A 60 -4.82 -4.12 -4.04
C LEU A 60 -3.67 -4.30 -5.02
N LEU A 61 -3.52 -5.47 -5.64
CA LEU A 61 -2.50 -5.73 -6.66
C LEU A 61 -2.70 -4.83 -7.90
N GLN A 62 -3.94 -4.59 -8.31
CA GLN A 62 -4.25 -3.64 -9.39
C GLN A 62 -3.88 -2.19 -9.00
N TYR A 63 -4.15 -1.80 -7.75
CA TYR A 63 -3.72 -0.51 -7.22
C TYR A 63 -2.21 -0.37 -7.23
N GLU A 64 -1.49 -1.36 -6.71
CA GLU A 64 -0.04 -1.36 -6.67
C GLU A 64 0.53 -1.26 -8.08
N ALA A 65 0.12 -2.14 -9.00
CA ALA A 65 0.57 -2.14 -10.39
C ALA A 65 0.38 -0.79 -11.10
N ARG A 66 -0.72 -0.10 -10.80
CA ARG A 66 -1.02 1.23 -11.35
C ARG A 66 -0.20 2.36 -10.72
N ASN A 67 0.14 2.24 -9.44
CA ASN A 67 0.73 3.32 -8.65
C ASN A 67 2.19 3.08 -8.23
N LYS A 68 2.87 2.05 -8.77
CA LYS A 68 4.27 1.69 -8.45
C LYS A 68 5.27 2.87 -8.48
N HIS A 69 4.99 3.92 -9.24
CA HIS A 69 5.87 5.09 -9.37
C HIS A 69 5.42 6.32 -8.55
N ILE A 70 4.24 6.27 -7.93
CA ILE A 70 3.61 7.43 -7.26
C ILE A 70 3.71 7.32 -5.74
N ILE A 71 3.77 6.11 -5.20
CA ILE A 71 3.90 5.87 -3.76
C ILE A 71 5.34 6.22 -3.37
N PRO A 72 5.58 7.24 -2.52
CA PRO A 72 6.90 7.50 -1.97
C PRO A 72 7.40 6.24 -1.29
N SER A 73 8.65 5.85 -1.54
CA SER A 73 9.21 4.70 -0.86
C SER A 73 9.27 4.99 0.64
N ASP A 74 8.58 4.15 1.42
CA ASP A 74 8.66 4.15 2.88
C ASP A 74 9.99 3.51 3.25
N ASP A 75 11.04 4.32 3.24
CA ASP A 75 12.40 3.87 3.46
C ASP A 75 12.85 4.15 4.88
N PHE A 76 13.53 3.18 5.48
CA PHE A 76 14.40 3.41 6.60
C PHE A 76 15.68 4.10 6.12
N ILE A 77 15.91 5.32 6.62
CA ILE A 77 17.03 6.17 6.19
C ILE A 77 17.92 6.45 7.40
N VAL A 78 19.21 6.12 7.28
CA VAL A 78 20.26 6.56 8.20
C VAL A 78 21.21 7.46 7.44
N GLU A 79 21.23 8.74 7.81
CA GLU A 79 22.15 9.73 7.25
C GLU A 79 22.98 10.35 8.37
N ASN A 80 24.28 10.06 8.38
CA ASN A 80 25.25 10.67 9.29
C ASN A 80 26.57 10.94 8.57
N SER A 81 27.56 11.50 9.27
CA SER A 81 28.85 11.86 8.65
C SER A 81 29.63 10.67 8.08
N ASN A 82 29.29 9.44 8.48
CA ASN A 82 30.01 8.22 8.16
C ASN A 82 29.19 7.22 7.31
N ALA A 83 27.89 7.45 7.12
CA ALA A 83 26.99 6.52 6.42
C ALA A 83 25.78 7.23 5.80
N ASN A 84 25.39 6.78 4.61
CA ASN A 84 24.08 7.04 4.01
C ASN A 84 23.48 5.68 3.64
N VAL A 85 22.64 5.14 4.52
CA VAL A 85 21.94 3.87 4.33
C VAL A 85 20.47 4.16 4.04
N ARG A 86 19.97 3.58 2.96
CA ARG A 86 18.57 3.68 2.57
C ARG A 86 18.09 2.29 2.17
N VAL A 87 17.12 1.77 2.92
CA VAL A 87 16.46 0.49 2.61
C VAL A 87 14.95 0.65 2.75
N PRO A 88 14.14 -0.09 1.97
CA PRO A 88 12.70 -0.12 2.21
C PRO A 88 12.40 -0.56 3.64
N PHE A 89 11.56 0.18 4.36
CA PHE A 89 11.25 -0.08 5.78
C PHE A 89 10.65 -1.47 5.98
N HIS A 90 9.84 -1.94 5.02
CA HIS A 90 9.26 -3.28 5.05
C HIS A 90 10.30 -4.41 4.92
N GLU A 91 11.53 -4.12 4.49
CA GLU A 91 12.63 -5.09 4.46
C GLU A 91 13.39 -5.15 5.79
N VAL A 92 13.23 -4.17 6.69
CA VAL A 92 13.95 -4.10 7.97
C VAL A 92 13.40 -5.12 8.97
N GLU A 93 14.24 -6.05 9.43
CA GLU A 93 13.88 -6.95 10.52
C GLU A 93 14.23 -6.36 11.88
N TYR A 94 15.50 -5.98 12.08
CA TYR A 94 15.98 -5.33 13.30
C TYR A 94 17.33 -4.66 13.09
N VAL A 95 17.71 -3.81 14.05
CA VAL A 95 19.06 -3.21 14.15
C VAL A 95 19.71 -3.69 15.43
N MET A 96 20.99 -4.07 15.36
CA MET A 96 21.78 -4.48 16.52
C MET A 96 23.16 -3.83 16.54
N THR A 97 23.78 -3.77 17.72
CA THR A 97 25.19 -3.40 17.86
C THR A 97 26.07 -4.56 17.39
N ASP A 98 27.03 -4.27 16.52
CA ASP A 98 28.03 -5.22 16.03
C ASP A 98 29.38 -5.02 16.74
N GLU A 99 29.88 -3.79 16.73
CA GLU A 99 31.10 -3.35 17.43
C GLU A 99 30.87 -1.96 18.07
N PRO A 100 31.76 -1.48 18.96
CA PRO A 100 31.68 -0.11 19.46
C PRO A 100 31.53 0.90 18.32
N HIS A 101 30.46 1.68 18.34
CA HIS A 101 30.09 2.66 17.31
C HIS A 101 29.81 2.08 15.91
N ARG A 102 29.56 0.77 15.78
CA ARG A 102 29.15 0.10 14.53
C ARG A 102 27.87 -0.72 14.76
N LEU A 103 26.89 -0.52 13.90
CA LEU A 103 25.60 -1.20 13.92
C LEU A 103 25.45 -2.11 12.70
N ALA A 104 24.66 -3.16 12.86
CA ALA A 104 24.20 -4.04 11.80
C ALA A 104 22.68 -3.88 11.63
N LEU A 105 22.26 -3.49 10.43
CA LEU A 105 20.87 -3.52 9.99
C LEU A 105 20.63 -4.85 9.28
N VAL A 106 19.78 -5.68 9.86
CA VAL A 106 19.37 -6.96 9.29
C VAL A 106 18.10 -6.74 8.48
N THR A 107 18.15 -7.06 7.19
CA THR A 107 16.98 -7.07 6.30
C THR A 107 16.58 -8.50 5.94
N LEU A 108 15.46 -8.65 5.25
CA LEU A 108 14.95 -9.94 4.79
C LEU A 108 15.96 -10.77 3.98
N ASP A 109 16.90 -10.12 3.28
CA ASP A 109 17.81 -10.76 2.33
C ASP A 109 19.31 -10.44 2.55
N ARG A 110 19.66 -9.47 3.39
CA ARG A 110 21.06 -9.06 3.62
C ARG A 110 21.28 -8.40 4.99
N ILE A 111 22.55 -8.14 5.30
CA ILE A 111 22.97 -7.39 6.47
C ILE A 111 23.78 -6.18 6.01
N VAL A 112 23.45 -4.99 6.50
CA VAL A 112 24.13 -3.72 6.20
C VAL A 112 24.82 -3.20 7.46
N TYR A 113 26.14 -3.06 7.40
CA TYR A 113 26.92 -2.50 8.51
C TYR A 113 27.14 -1.00 8.29
N PHE A 114 26.94 -0.20 9.34
CA PHE A 114 27.17 1.23 9.31
C PHE A 114 27.62 1.77 10.67
N TYR A 115 28.33 2.90 10.66
CA TYR A 115 28.78 3.55 11.89
C TYR A 115 27.64 4.36 12.51
N GLY A 116 27.51 4.27 13.84
CA GLY A 116 26.47 4.96 14.61
C GLY A 116 26.22 4.30 15.96
N THR A 117 25.27 4.84 16.71
CA THR A 117 24.79 4.25 17.97
C THR A 117 23.28 4.06 17.93
N LEU A 118 22.77 3.06 18.65
CA LEU A 118 21.32 2.79 18.72
C LEU A 118 20.50 3.96 19.28
N LYS A 119 21.13 4.94 19.95
CA LYS A 119 20.45 6.14 20.45
C LYS A 119 20.16 7.17 19.34
N GLU A 120 20.92 7.11 18.25
CA GLU A 120 20.83 8.03 17.10
C GLU A 120 19.85 7.55 16.04
N ILE A 121 19.31 6.33 16.21
CA ILE A 121 18.26 5.70 15.40
C ILE A 121 16.94 5.80 16.16
#